data_AF-A0A934S7L6-F1
#
_entry.id   AF-A0A934S7L6-F1
#
_cell.length_a   1.000
_cell.length_b   1.000
_cell.length_c   1.000
_cell.angle_alpha   90.00
_cell.angle_beta   90.00
_cell.angle_gamma   90.00
#
_symmetry.space_group_name_H-M   'P 1'
#
loop_
_entity.id
_entity.type
_entity.pdbx_description
1 polymer ?
#
loop_
_entity_poly.entity_id
_entity_poly.type
_entity_poly.pdbx_seq_one_letter_code
_entity_poly.pdbx_strand_id
1 'polypeptide(L)'
;MPPPQKGHKILVYHDTQFRWIMQNRSGFNELVIEMAAAVNGQKLVATLPRIVNHSMITSAIDFGRKNGWTPDKEAPAFQCKYLRGSFHMPPAATD
;
A
#
# COMPACT_ATOMS: atom_id res chain seq x y z
N MET A 1 -13.93 -6.33 -13.11
CA MET A 1 -13.13 -6.57 -11.89
C MET A 1 -11.91 -7.39 -12.30
N PRO A 2 -10.66 -6.94 -12.10
CA PRO A 2 -9.50 -7.76 -12.40
C PRO A 2 -9.53 -9.05 -11.56
N PRO A 3 -9.10 -10.19 -12.12
CA PRO A 3 -9.11 -11.46 -11.40
C PRO A 3 -8.26 -11.37 -10.12
N PRO A 4 -8.62 -12.10 -9.06
CA PRO A 4 -7.83 -12.16 -7.84
C PRO A 4 -6.40 -12.60 -8.18
N GLN A 5 -5.43 -11.71 -7.97
CA GLN A 5 -4.02 -12.07 -8.17
C GLN A 5 -3.59 -12.97 -7.00
N LYS A 6 -2.94 -14.08 -7.32
CA LYS A 6 -2.49 -15.09 -6.34
C LYS A 6 -1.69 -14.40 -5.23
N GLY A 7 -2.10 -14.60 -3.98
CA GLY A 7 -1.41 -14.05 -2.79
C GLY A 7 -2.02 -12.78 -2.21
N HIS A 8 -3.01 -12.15 -2.87
CA HIS A 8 -3.76 -11.06 -2.25
C HIS A 8 -4.62 -11.55 -1.08
N LYS A 9 -4.59 -10.80 0.00
CA LYS A 9 -5.41 -10.96 1.20
C LYS A 9 -6.39 -9.78 1.31
N ILE A 10 -7.46 -9.99 2.06
CA ILE A 10 -8.48 -8.98 2.32
C ILE A 10 -8.34 -8.47 3.76
N LEU A 11 -8.54 -7.17 3.95
CA LEU A 11 -8.68 -6.53 5.25
C LEU A 11 -9.82 -5.52 5.18
N VAL A 12 -10.65 -5.46 6.22
CA VAL A 12 -11.63 -4.38 6.39
C VAL A 12 -11.07 -3.39 7.41
N TYR A 13 -11.06 -2.10 7.05
CA TYR A 13 -10.56 -1.04 7.92
C TYR A 13 -11.35 0.26 7.66
N HIS A 14 -11.87 0.88 8.72
CA HIS A 14 -12.79 2.03 8.63
C HIS A 14 -13.90 1.84 7.58
N ASP A 15 -14.64 0.73 7.71
CA ASP A 15 -15.74 0.32 6.80
C ASP A 15 -15.36 0.20 5.31
N THR A 16 -14.06 0.24 5.01
CA THR A 16 -13.52 0.09 3.67
C THR A 16 -12.86 -1.27 3.56
N GLN A 17 -13.24 -2.05 2.54
CA GLN A 17 -12.55 -3.31 2.23
C GLN A 17 -11.35 -3.03 1.33
N PHE A 18 -10.18 -3.51 1.75
CA PHE A 18 -8.93 -3.41 1.01
C PHE A 18 -8.43 -4.79 0.59
N ARG A 19 -7.77 -4.83 -0.57
CA ARG A 19 -6.94 -5.93 -1.05
C ARG A 19 -5.49 -5.55 -0.83
N TRP A 20 -4.71 -6.46 -0.28
CA TRP A 20 -3.29 -6.22 -0.06
C TRP A 20 -2.44 -7.45 -0.34
N ILE A 21 -1.19 -7.23 -0.72
CA ILE A 21 -0.19 -8.27 -0.89
C ILE A 21 1.17 -7.77 -0.37
N MET A 22 1.90 -8.65 0.31
CA MET A 22 3.32 -8.46 0.60
C MET A 22 4.12 -9.36 -0.33
N GLN A 23 5.03 -8.78 -1.08
CA GLN A 23 5.86 -9.51 -2.04
C GLN A 23 7.32 -9.09 -1.91
N ASN A 24 8.23 -10.04 -2.14
CA ASN A 24 9.64 -9.70 -2.24
C ASN A 24 9.94 -9.29 -3.69
N ARG A 25 10.42 -8.06 -3.88
CA ARG A 25 10.77 -7.53 -5.20
C ARG A 25 12.16 -6.93 -5.13
N SER A 26 13.07 -7.48 -5.95
CA SER A 26 14.42 -6.93 -6.14
C SER A 26 15.20 -6.69 -4.83
N GLY A 27 15.08 -7.59 -3.85
CA GLY A 27 15.82 -7.53 -2.59
C GLY A 27 15.15 -6.77 -1.45
N PHE A 28 13.97 -6.16 -1.68
CA PHE A 28 13.16 -5.51 -0.64
C PHE A 28 11.78 -6.14 -0.55
N ASN A 29 11.14 -5.99 0.61
CA ASN A 29 9.74 -6.34 0.75
C ASN A 29 8.90 -5.15 0.29
N GLU A 30 7.88 -5.41 -0.51
CA GLU A 30 6.93 -4.43 -1.02
C GLU A 30 5.54 -4.80 -0.52
N LEU A 31 4.82 -3.81 0.00
CA LEU A 31 3.41 -3.93 0.35
C LEU A 31 2.60 -3.13 -0.66
N VAL A 32 1.67 -3.79 -1.34
CA VAL A 32 0.72 -3.16 -2.25
C VAL A 32 -0.67 -3.23 -1.63
N ILE A 33 -1.38 -2.10 -1.59
CA ILE A 33 -2.74 -1.98 -1.06
C ILE A 33 -3.64 -1.30 -2.09
N GLU A 34 -4.83 -1.85 -2.29
CA GLU A 34 -5.86 -1.36 -3.22
C GLU A 34 -7.22 -1.42 -2.54
N MET A 35 -8.14 -0.50 -2.85
CA MET A 35 -9.53 -0.63 -2.41
C MET A 35 -10.23 -1.73 -3.20
N ALA A 36 -10.86 -2.68 -2.50
CA ALA A 36 -11.43 -3.88 -3.12
C ALA A 36 -12.60 -3.60 -4.06
N ALA A 37 -13.37 -2.55 -3.77
CA ALA A 37 -14.54 -2.13 -4.55
C ALA A 37 -14.20 -1.21 -5.73
N ALA A 38 -13.02 -0.57 -5.71
CA ALA A 38 -12.63 0.36 -6.76
C ALA A 38 -12.11 -0.38 -8.00
N VAL A 39 -12.64 -0.04 -9.17
CA VAL A 39 -12.07 -0.48 -10.45
C VAL A 39 -11.00 0.54 -10.83
N ASN A 40 -9.74 0.09 -10.94
CA ASN A 40 -8.57 0.93 -11.23
C ASN A 40 -8.29 2.03 -10.20
N GLY A 41 -8.71 1.84 -8.95
CA GLY A 41 -8.41 2.76 -7.86
C GLY A 41 -6.90 2.93 -7.63
N GLN A 42 -6.52 4.07 -7.05
CA GLN A 42 -5.12 4.40 -6.77
C GLN A 42 -4.53 3.35 -5.82
N LYS A 43 -3.43 2.74 -6.24
CA LYS A 43 -2.68 1.79 -5.41
C LYS A 43 -1.81 2.54 -4.41
N LEU A 44 -1.65 2.00 -3.22
CA LEU A 44 -0.56 2.35 -2.31
C LEU A 44 0.53 1.30 -2.42
N VAL A 45 1.76 1.73 -2.67
CA VAL A 45 2.94 0.86 -2.74
C VAL A 45 3.93 1.34 -1.69
N ALA A 46 4.26 0.45 -0.77
CA ALA A 46 5.16 0.74 0.33
C ALA A 46 6.39 -0.17 0.30
N THR A 47 7.58 0.42 0.34
CA THR A 47 8.80 -0.35 0.59
C THR A 47 8.93 -0.63 2.08
N LEU A 48 9.03 -1.91 2.45
CA LEU A 48 9.11 -2.42 3.82
C LEU A 48 10.50 -2.99 4.15
N PRO A 49 10.88 -3.02 5.44
CA PRO A 49 12.07 -3.74 5.90
C PRO A 49 11.92 -5.26 5.74
N ARG A 50 13.02 -5.99 5.96
CA ARG A 50 13.06 -7.45 5.88
C ARG A 50 12.10 -8.14 6.85
N ILE A 51 11.96 -7.59 8.05
CA ILE A 51 11.01 -8.07 9.07
C ILE A 51 9.74 -7.23 8.96
N VAL A 52 8.65 -7.86 8.57
CA VAL A 52 7.34 -7.22 8.40
C VAL A 52 6.41 -7.64 9.53
N ASN A 53 5.52 -6.75 9.93
CA ASN A 53 4.42 -7.05 10.85
C ASN A 53 3.08 -6.69 10.18
N HIS A 54 1.97 -7.26 10.66
CA HIS A 54 0.65 -6.97 10.09
C HIS A 54 0.16 -5.55 10.43
N SER A 55 0.61 -4.93 11.52
CA SER A 55 0.23 -3.56 11.89
C SER A 55 0.78 -2.50 10.92
N MET A 56 1.82 -2.82 10.15
CA MET A 56 2.29 -1.98 9.05
C MET A 56 1.20 -1.76 7.99
N ILE A 57 0.24 -2.69 7.82
CA ILE A 57 -0.81 -2.57 6.80
C ILE A 57 -1.77 -1.43 7.14
N THR A 58 -2.32 -1.43 8.36
CA THR A 58 -3.21 -0.36 8.83
C THR A 58 -2.47 0.97 8.95
N SER A 59 -1.23 0.93 9.45
CA SER A 59 -0.38 2.13 9.55
C SER A 59 -0.06 2.75 8.18
N ALA A 60 0.09 1.93 7.13
CA ALA A 60 0.26 2.41 5.76
C ALA A 60 -1.02 3.07 5.23
N ILE A 61 -2.19 2.51 5.53
CA ILE A 61 -3.48 3.09 5.14
C ILE A 61 -3.68 4.46 5.80
N ASP A 62 -3.44 4.57 7.11
CA ASP A 62 -3.53 5.84 7.84
C ASP A 62 -2.57 6.89 7.29
N PHE A 63 -1.31 6.49 7.08
CA PHE A 63 -0.31 7.36 6.50
C PHE A 63 -0.72 7.82 5.10
N GLY A 64 -1.15 6.89 4.24
CA GLY A 64 -1.60 7.21 2.88
C GLY A 64 -2.75 8.22 2.90
N ARG A 65 -3.82 7.95 3.66
CA ARG A 65 -4.98 8.85 3.73
C ARG A 65 -4.60 10.25 4.22
N LYS A 66 -3.72 10.35 5.23
CA LYS A 66 -3.23 11.63 5.74
C LYS A 66 -2.37 12.40 4.72
N ASN A 67 -1.75 11.71 3.76
CA ASN A 67 -0.83 12.29 2.78
C ASN A 67 -1.42 12.33 1.35
N GLY A 68 -2.74 12.21 1.20
CA GLY A 68 -3.42 12.41 -0.09
C GLY A 68 -3.56 11.16 -0.96
N TRP A 69 -3.39 9.96 -0.41
CA TRP A 69 -3.79 8.73 -1.09
C TRP A 69 -5.33 8.66 -1.18
N THR A 70 -5.84 8.61 -2.40
CA THR A 70 -7.27 8.52 -2.73
C THR A 70 -7.57 7.21 -3.45
N PRO A 71 -7.78 6.10 -2.71
CA PRO A 71 -7.88 4.76 -3.29
C PRO A 71 -9.11 4.51 -4.17
N ASP A 72 -10.10 5.40 -4.11
CA ASP A 72 -11.32 5.41 -4.90
C ASP A 72 -11.13 6.00 -6.31
N LYS A 73 -10.05 6.78 -6.52
CA LYS A 73 -9.79 7.48 -7.78
C LYS A 73 -8.68 6.79 -8.56
N GLU A 74 -8.77 6.81 -9.88
CA GLU A 74 -7.66 6.38 -10.73
C GLU A 74 -6.56 7.45 -10.72
N ALA A 75 -5.39 7.08 -10.21
CA ALA A 75 -4.22 7.94 -10.10
C ALA A 75 -2.94 7.09 -10.06
N PRO A 76 -1.76 7.68 -10.34
CA PRO A 76 -0.48 6.99 -10.16
C PRO A 76 -0.33 6.43 -8.75
N ALA A 77 0.37 5.30 -8.63
CA ALA A 77 0.56 4.63 -7.36
C ALA A 77 1.17 5.58 -6.31
N PHE A 78 0.50 5.68 -5.15
CA PHE A 78 1.00 6.42 -4.01
C PHE A 78 2.17 5.65 -3.39
N GLN A 79 3.37 6.23 -3.46
CA GLN A 79 4.59 5.59 -2.98
C GLN A 79 4.92 6.05 -1.55
N CYS A 80 5.31 5.12 -0.69
CA CYS A 80 5.84 5.42 0.64
C CYS A 80 6.91 4.39 1.07
N LYS A 81 7.63 4.68 2.14
CA LYS A 81 8.69 3.81 2.66
C LYS A 81 8.61 3.72 4.18
N TYR A 82 8.71 2.51 4.71
CA TYR A 82 8.79 2.29 6.14
C TYR A 82 10.25 2.38 6.61
N LEU A 83 10.55 3.38 7.44
CA LEU A 83 11.87 3.64 8.00
C LEU A 83 11.76 3.87 9.50
N ARG A 84 12.62 3.23 10.28
CA ARG A 84 12.80 3.51 11.72
C ARG A 84 11.50 3.55 12.55
N GLY A 85 10.51 2.73 12.19
CA GLY A 85 9.25 2.62 12.93
C GLY A 85 8.06 3.39 12.33
N SER A 86 8.26 4.18 11.28
CA SER A 86 7.20 5.00 10.66
C SER A 86 7.25 5.01 9.13
N PHE A 87 6.14 5.38 8.50
CA PHE A 87 6.09 5.63 7.07
C PHE A 87 6.54 7.05 6.73
N HIS A 88 7.24 7.18 5.62
CA HIS A 88 7.72 8.44 5.06
C HIS A 88 7.42 8.47 3.56
N MET A 89 7.26 9.68 3.02
CA MET A 89 7.28 9.86 1.57
C MET A 89 8.66 9.43 1.05
N PRO A 90 8.74 8.75 -0.11
CA PRO A 90 10.03 8.51 -0.73
C PRO A 90 10.69 9.86 -1.00
N PRO A 91 12.03 9.93 -0.99
CA PRO A 91 12.71 11.11 -1.52
C PRO A 91 12.16 11.39 -2.92
N ALA A 92 11.86 12.66 -3.21
CA ALA A 92 11.52 13.06 -4.57
C ALA A 92 12.61 12.49 -5.48
N ALA A 93 12.22 11.79 -6.53
CA ALA A 93 13.17 11.33 -7.53
C ALA A 93 13.84 12.58 -8.11
N THR A 94 15.05 12.88 -7.64
CA THR A 94 15.90 13.88 -8.27
C THR A 94 16.27 13.30 -9.62
N ASP A 95 15.77 13.93 -10.69
CA ASP A 95 16.17 13.66 -12.07
C ASP A 95 17.68 13.91 -12.26
#